data_AF-A0A8C3CWE3-F1
#
_entry.id   AF-A0A8C3CWE3-F1
#
_cell.length_a   1.000
_cell.length_b   1.000
_cell.length_c   1.000
_cell.angle_alpha   90.00
_cell.angle_beta   90.00
_cell.angle_gamma   90.00
#
_symmetry.space_group_name_H-M   'P 1'
#
loop_
_entity.id
_entity.type
_entity.pdbx_description
1 polymer ?
#
loop_
_entity_poly.entity_id
_entity_poly.type
_entity_poly.pdbx_seq_one_letter_code
_entity_poly.pdbx_strand_id
1 'polypeptide(L)'
;LTGCLRTPLSAPGVGLGGLRTQSELGPFAVVWNIPTGRCQHRFGVGLPLADYGIVENRGGHFAGQNITIFYKNKFGLYPYISPGGVVHNGGIPQRVPLRAHLARAAEDIRLLLQPAFRGLAVVDWEEWRPLWAQNWGAKRIYRAASEQWARERHRGPQLARRAFERAAQTLMEQTLLLGRSLCPGGLWGFYRFPDCFNGNWAKVANYTGRCRPAEARRNNRLGWLWAASAALYPSIYLPLALPPALRRRYVHHRLREALRVAARGAAGRLPVVAYSRLSYRRSPRFLEPADLEHTIGESAALGAAGVVLWGDMSYSRSAESCASLRRYLVSTLGPYVANVTAAARACSLQRCHGHGRCVRRQPRDLGSLLHLATSPWLPFRCHCYRGWAGQDCAQREWPDPAACLAPTRAHSLYGHREGLQPPDTCLPRGAWGW
;
A
#
# COMPACT_ATOMS: atom_id res chain seq x y z
N LEU A 1 -27.48 47.56 -26.82
CA LEU A 1 -28.65 47.60 -25.91
C LEU A 1 -29.77 46.87 -26.63
N THR A 2 -30.36 45.74 -26.24
CA THR A 2 -30.26 44.83 -25.08
C THR A 2 -31.27 43.69 -25.37
N GLY A 3 -31.05 42.47 -24.87
CA GLY A 3 -32.09 41.42 -24.74
C GLY A 3 -31.77 40.10 -25.46
N CYS A 4 -30.96 39.20 -24.92
CA CYS A 4 -31.29 38.15 -23.94
C CYS A 4 -32.29 37.09 -24.44
N LEU A 5 -31.78 35.98 -24.95
CA LEU A 5 -32.43 34.67 -24.88
C LEU A 5 -31.46 33.68 -24.21
N ARG A 6 -31.94 33.11 -23.09
CA ARG A 6 -31.25 32.18 -22.19
C ARG A 6 -31.09 30.82 -22.85
N THR A 7 -29.88 30.30 -22.91
CA THR A 7 -29.58 28.87 -23.08
C THR A 7 -29.51 28.19 -21.70
N PRO A 8 -29.99 26.94 -21.57
CA PRO A 8 -29.96 26.23 -20.30
C PRO A 8 -28.55 25.74 -19.95
N LEU A 9 -28.20 25.89 -18.67
CA LEU A 9 -26.96 25.44 -18.05
C LEU A 9 -26.71 23.94 -18.26
N SER A 10 -25.73 23.62 -19.08
CA SER A 10 -25.07 22.32 -19.11
C SER A 10 -24.17 22.16 -17.89
N ALA A 11 -24.43 21.12 -17.10
CA ALA A 11 -23.61 20.73 -15.95
C ALA A 11 -22.15 20.46 -16.39
N PRO A 12 -21.13 20.92 -15.64
CA PRO A 12 -19.75 20.64 -15.99
C PRO A 12 -19.44 19.17 -15.73
N GLY A 13 -18.99 18.49 -16.79
CA GLY A 13 -18.64 17.08 -16.82
C GLY A 13 -17.56 16.71 -15.81
N VAL A 14 -17.71 15.49 -15.27
CA VAL A 14 -16.73 14.82 -14.43
C VAL A 14 -15.49 14.52 -15.26
N GLY A 15 -14.45 15.34 -15.10
CA GLY A 15 -13.15 15.12 -15.74
C GLY A 15 -12.46 13.87 -15.20
N LEU A 16 -12.06 12.99 -16.11
CA LEU A 16 -11.14 11.87 -15.93
C LEU A 16 -9.77 12.36 -15.44
N GLY A 17 -9.60 12.55 -14.12
CA GLY A 17 -8.35 12.95 -13.48
C GLY A 17 -7.63 11.76 -12.86
N GLY A 18 -6.39 11.48 -13.31
CA GLY A 18 -5.48 10.58 -12.59
C GLY A 18 -5.02 11.20 -11.27
N LEU A 19 -4.74 10.34 -10.28
CA LEU A 19 -4.34 10.69 -8.91
C LEU A 19 -3.17 11.70 -8.86
N ARG A 20 -3.27 12.75 -8.03
CA ARG A 20 -2.29 13.82 -7.88
C ARG A 20 -1.79 14.02 -6.45
N THR A 21 -2.35 13.46 -5.38
CA THR A 21 -1.74 13.58 -4.03
C THR A 21 -2.46 12.68 -3.03
N GLN A 22 -2.01 12.61 -1.76
CA GLN A 22 -2.81 12.02 -0.67
C GLN A 22 -4.25 12.57 -0.61
N SER A 23 -4.47 13.81 -1.06
CA SER A 23 -5.79 14.43 -1.20
C SER A 23 -6.63 13.86 -2.36
N GLU A 24 -6.03 13.21 -3.36
CA GLU A 24 -6.75 12.71 -4.54
C GLU A 24 -7.18 11.24 -4.47
N LEU A 25 -6.65 10.44 -3.53
CA LEU A 25 -7.34 9.20 -3.11
C LEU A 25 -8.67 9.51 -2.43
N GLY A 26 -8.94 10.79 -2.14
CA GLY A 26 -10.03 11.20 -1.29
C GLY A 26 -9.90 10.62 0.12
N PRO A 27 -11.01 10.65 0.88
CA PRO A 27 -11.01 10.14 2.25
C PRO A 27 -10.89 8.62 2.29
N PHE A 28 -11.35 7.90 1.26
CA PHE A 28 -11.18 6.45 1.14
C PHE A 28 -11.34 6.02 -0.33
N ALA A 29 -10.31 5.39 -0.90
CA ALA A 29 -10.33 4.87 -2.27
C ALA A 29 -10.44 3.34 -2.33
N VAL A 30 -11.12 2.82 -3.34
CA VAL A 30 -11.10 1.39 -3.68
C VAL A 30 -10.49 1.24 -5.07
N VAL A 31 -9.34 0.57 -5.15
CA VAL A 31 -8.53 0.47 -6.37
C VAL A 31 -8.58 -0.95 -6.92
N TRP A 32 -8.88 -1.09 -8.21
CA TRP A 32 -8.98 -2.35 -8.91
C TRP A 32 -7.61 -2.81 -9.43
N ASN A 33 -7.14 -3.95 -8.94
CA ASN A 33 -5.91 -4.60 -9.40
C ASN A 33 -6.17 -6.08 -9.72
N ILE A 34 -7.20 -6.32 -10.52
CA ILE A 34 -7.58 -7.64 -11.05
C ILE A 34 -7.41 -7.59 -12.57
N PRO A 35 -6.79 -8.59 -13.22
CA PRO A 35 -6.51 -8.57 -14.67
C PRO A 35 -7.77 -8.87 -15.49
N THR A 36 -8.76 -7.99 -15.44
CA THR A 36 -10.08 -8.16 -16.07
C THR A 36 -10.21 -7.59 -17.47
N GLY A 37 -9.16 -6.98 -18.05
CA GLY A 37 -9.22 -6.51 -19.44
C GLY A 37 -9.66 -7.59 -20.43
N ARG A 38 -9.36 -8.87 -20.16
CA ARG A 38 -9.83 -10.01 -20.97
C ARG A 38 -11.36 -10.17 -20.98
N CYS A 39 -12.06 -9.74 -19.93
CA CYS A 39 -13.52 -9.87 -19.88
C CYS A 39 -14.20 -9.10 -21.00
N GLN A 40 -13.79 -7.84 -21.21
CA GLN A 40 -14.29 -7.05 -22.32
C GLN A 40 -13.70 -7.54 -23.65
N HIS A 41 -12.36 -7.60 -23.77
CA HIS A 41 -11.69 -7.82 -25.06
C HIS A 41 -11.88 -9.21 -25.66
N ARG A 42 -12.09 -10.25 -24.83
CA ARG A 42 -12.23 -11.64 -25.30
C ARG A 42 -13.64 -12.19 -25.19
N PHE A 43 -14.41 -11.73 -24.20
CA PHE A 43 -15.72 -12.33 -23.87
C PHE A 43 -16.89 -11.35 -23.99
N GLY A 44 -16.65 -10.08 -24.35
CA GLY A 44 -17.72 -9.07 -24.45
C GLY A 44 -18.42 -8.75 -23.13
N VAL A 45 -17.81 -9.08 -21.99
CA VAL A 45 -18.38 -8.85 -20.66
C VAL A 45 -17.77 -7.57 -20.05
N GLY A 46 -18.53 -6.48 -20.14
CA GLY A 46 -18.20 -5.21 -19.49
C GLY A 46 -18.37 -5.26 -17.97
N LEU A 47 -17.44 -4.64 -17.25
CA LEU A 47 -17.49 -4.48 -15.79
C LEU A 47 -17.70 -2.99 -15.48
N PRO A 48 -18.86 -2.58 -14.95
CA PRO A 48 -19.17 -1.18 -14.66
C PRO A 48 -18.46 -0.70 -13.37
N LEU A 49 -17.14 -0.64 -13.36
CA LEU A 49 -16.36 -0.26 -12.17
C LEU A 49 -16.53 1.22 -11.80
N ALA A 50 -16.55 2.09 -12.83
CA ALA A 50 -16.69 3.53 -12.66
C ALA A 50 -18.02 3.93 -11.99
N ASP A 51 -19.11 3.23 -12.30
CA ASP A 51 -20.46 3.46 -11.74
C ASP A 51 -20.49 3.34 -10.21
N TYR A 52 -19.55 2.58 -9.64
CA TYR A 52 -19.41 2.37 -8.20
C TYR A 52 -18.24 3.13 -7.57
N GLY A 53 -17.58 4.01 -8.32
CA GLY A 53 -16.40 4.75 -7.86
C GLY A 53 -15.17 3.88 -7.62
N ILE A 54 -15.10 2.69 -8.23
CA ILE A 54 -13.92 1.84 -8.17
C ILE A 54 -12.88 2.37 -9.16
N VAL A 55 -11.70 2.71 -8.65
CA VAL A 55 -10.60 3.28 -9.44
C VAL A 55 -9.90 2.17 -10.22
N GLU A 56 -9.93 2.25 -11.55
CA GLU A 56 -9.20 1.33 -12.44
C GLU A 56 -8.18 2.06 -13.30
N ASN A 57 -7.17 1.33 -13.77
CA ASN A 57 -6.26 1.88 -14.78
C ASN A 57 -6.99 2.10 -16.10
N ARG A 58 -6.50 3.07 -16.89
CA ARG A 58 -7.11 3.41 -18.19
C ARG A 58 -7.11 2.17 -19.09
N GLY A 59 -8.21 1.95 -19.81
CA GLY A 59 -8.34 0.82 -20.72
C GLY A 59 -8.30 -0.56 -20.05
N GLY A 60 -8.46 -0.65 -18.72
CA GLY A 60 -8.40 -1.92 -17.99
C GLY A 60 -7.00 -2.56 -17.95
N HIS A 61 -5.94 -1.77 -18.19
CA HIS A 61 -4.56 -2.27 -18.12
C HIS A 61 -4.17 -2.70 -16.70
N PHE A 62 -3.47 -3.83 -16.56
CA PHE A 62 -3.10 -4.34 -15.24
C PHE A 62 -2.05 -3.48 -14.52
N ALA A 63 -1.12 -2.87 -15.28
CA ALA A 63 -0.19 -1.84 -14.83
C ALA A 63 -0.51 -0.54 -15.57
N GLY A 64 -0.61 0.56 -14.83
CA GLY A 64 -1.08 1.83 -15.40
C GLY A 64 -0.99 2.98 -14.41
N GLN A 65 -1.71 4.06 -14.70
CA GLN A 65 -1.56 5.36 -14.02
C GLN A 65 -2.05 5.39 -12.56
N ASN A 66 -2.96 4.48 -12.19
CA ASN A 66 -3.56 4.45 -10.85
C ASN A 66 -2.88 3.41 -9.95
N ILE A 67 -2.47 2.27 -10.51
CA ILE A 67 -1.73 1.24 -9.79
C ILE A 67 -0.82 0.45 -10.74
N THR A 68 0.40 0.19 -10.28
CA THR A 68 1.35 -0.73 -10.90
C THR A 68 1.97 -1.60 -9.83
N ILE A 69 1.84 -2.92 -9.99
CA ILE A 69 2.44 -3.93 -9.12
C ILE A 69 3.62 -4.59 -9.83
N PHE A 70 4.74 -4.65 -9.13
CA PHE A 70 6.02 -5.16 -9.58
C PHE A 70 6.28 -6.54 -8.97
N TYR A 71 6.01 -7.60 -9.73
CA TYR A 71 6.24 -8.98 -9.28
C TYR A 71 7.72 -9.36 -9.28
N LYS A 72 8.07 -10.35 -8.46
CA LYS A 72 9.44 -10.88 -8.25
C LYS A 72 10.30 -11.11 -9.50
N ASN A 73 9.70 -11.43 -10.64
CA ASN A 73 10.40 -11.75 -11.89
C ASN A 73 10.36 -10.63 -12.94
N LYS A 74 9.86 -9.44 -12.57
CA LYS A 74 9.68 -8.29 -13.47
C LYS A 74 10.18 -6.97 -12.86
N PHE A 75 11.04 -7.04 -11.85
CA PHE A 75 11.50 -5.84 -11.16
C PHE A 75 12.86 -5.99 -10.50
N GLY A 76 13.87 -5.42 -11.15
CA GLY A 76 15.26 -5.52 -10.77
C GLY A 76 15.77 -6.96 -10.79
N LEU A 77 16.96 -7.16 -10.24
CA LEU A 77 17.55 -8.49 -10.05
C LEU A 77 17.18 -9.07 -8.68
N TYR A 78 15.89 -9.27 -8.39
CA TYR A 78 15.47 -9.80 -7.10
C TYR A 78 16.03 -11.23 -6.87
N PRO A 79 16.82 -11.47 -5.80
CA PRO A 79 17.38 -12.79 -5.53
C PRO A 79 16.34 -13.70 -4.88
N TYR A 80 16.10 -14.89 -5.44
CA TYR A 80 15.22 -15.87 -4.81
C TYR A 80 15.56 -17.30 -5.21
N ILE A 81 15.05 -18.26 -4.44
CA ILE A 81 15.14 -19.69 -4.73
C ILE A 81 13.72 -20.19 -5.03
N SER A 82 13.52 -20.76 -6.22
CA SER A 82 12.21 -21.25 -6.65
C SER A 82 11.76 -22.45 -5.79
N PRO A 83 10.47 -22.82 -5.80
CA PRO A 83 10.00 -24.04 -5.12
C PRO A 83 10.73 -25.31 -5.56
N GLY A 84 11.20 -25.36 -6.81
CA GLY A 84 12.01 -26.46 -7.35
C GLY A 84 13.51 -26.36 -7.01
N GLY A 85 13.93 -25.41 -6.18
CA GLY A 85 15.33 -25.23 -5.78
C GLY A 85 16.18 -24.41 -6.75
N VAL A 86 15.61 -23.88 -7.83
CA VAL A 86 16.35 -23.10 -8.83
C VAL A 86 16.76 -21.74 -8.25
N VAL A 87 18.05 -21.42 -8.34
CA VAL A 87 18.64 -20.18 -7.82
C VAL A 87 18.54 -19.07 -8.87
N HIS A 88 17.87 -17.97 -8.53
CA HIS A 88 17.77 -16.78 -9.37
C HIS A 88 18.51 -15.60 -8.75
N ASN A 89 19.30 -14.88 -9.54
CA ASN A 89 20.08 -13.70 -9.11
C ASN A 89 20.92 -13.96 -7.84
N GLY A 90 21.50 -15.16 -7.72
CA GLY A 90 22.27 -15.57 -6.54
C GLY A 90 21.46 -16.09 -5.35
N GLY A 91 20.12 -16.08 -5.42
CA GLY A 91 19.21 -16.77 -4.49
C GLY A 91 19.00 -16.13 -3.12
N ILE A 92 20.01 -15.43 -2.61
CA ILE A 92 20.00 -14.74 -1.31
C ILE A 92 20.45 -13.29 -1.44
N PRO A 93 19.97 -12.37 -0.58
CA PRO A 93 20.27 -10.93 -0.67
C PRO A 93 21.76 -10.60 -0.72
N GLN A 94 22.60 -11.28 0.05
CA GLN A 94 24.03 -11.00 0.12
C GLN A 94 24.85 -11.51 -1.10
N ARG A 95 24.20 -12.16 -2.08
CA ARG A 95 24.84 -12.61 -3.33
C ARG A 95 24.48 -11.77 -4.55
N VAL A 96 23.47 -10.89 -4.48
CA VAL A 96 23.12 -10.04 -5.62
C VAL A 96 24.01 -8.78 -5.67
N PRO A 97 24.61 -8.44 -6.83
CA PRO A 97 25.29 -7.16 -6.99
C PRO A 97 24.28 -6.00 -6.94
N LEU A 98 24.32 -5.19 -5.87
CA LEU A 98 23.36 -4.12 -5.64
C LEU A 98 23.28 -3.12 -6.81
N ARG A 99 24.44 -2.71 -7.36
CA ARG A 99 24.49 -1.75 -8.48
C ARG A 99 23.76 -2.29 -9.71
N ALA A 100 23.97 -3.56 -10.05
CA ALA A 100 23.29 -4.20 -11.17
C ALA A 100 21.78 -4.33 -10.91
N HIS A 101 21.38 -4.67 -9.68
CA HIS A 101 19.98 -4.70 -9.27
C HIS A 101 19.31 -3.33 -9.46
N LEU A 102 19.94 -2.25 -8.97
CA LEU A 102 19.40 -0.90 -9.05
C LEU A 102 19.36 -0.37 -10.49
N ALA A 103 20.37 -0.65 -11.30
CA ALA A 103 20.36 -0.31 -12.72
C ALA A 103 19.17 -0.97 -13.44
N ARG A 104 18.97 -2.28 -13.22
CA ARG A 104 17.84 -3.00 -13.81
C ARG A 104 16.50 -2.49 -13.30
N ALA A 105 16.37 -2.24 -12.00
CA ALA A 105 15.14 -1.69 -11.43
C ALA A 105 14.83 -0.30 -12.03
N ALA A 106 15.83 0.54 -12.28
CA ALA A 106 15.63 1.85 -12.91
C ALA A 106 15.11 1.74 -14.36
N GLU A 107 15.60 0.76 -15.13
CA GLU A 107 15.06 0.43 -16.46
C GLU A 107 13.61 -0.02 -16.38
N ASP A 108 13.30 -0.96 -15.50
CA ASP A 108 11.94 -1.50 -15.32
C ASP A 108 10.96 -0.39 -14.91
N ILE A 109 11.39 0.57 -14.07
CA ILE A 109 10.59 1.76 -13.69
C ILE A 109 10.32 2.64 -14.91
N ARG A 110 11.35 3.00 -15.67
CA ARG A 110 11.21 3.89 -16.85
C ARG A 110 10.35 3.26 -17.95
N LEU A 111 10.37 1.93 -18.06
CA LEU A 111 9.54 1.20 -19.02
C LEU A 111 8.05 1.24 -18.64
N LEU A 112 7.73 1.16 -17.36
CA LEU A 112 6.35 0.97 -16.88
C LEU A 112 5.69 2.26 -16.38
N LEU A 113 6.47 3.22 -15.90
CA LEU A 113 5.96 4.41 -15.23
C LEU A 113 6.49 5.69 -15.89
N GLN A 114 5.61 6.67 -15.99
CA GLN A 114 5.97 8.04 -16.33
C GLN A 114 6.60 8.75 -15.11
N PRO A 115 7.54 9.69 -15.27
CA PRO A 115 8.14 10.41 -14.13
C PRO A 115 7.12 11.11 -13.22
N ALA A 116 6.01 11.59 -13.81
CA ALA A 116 4.90 12.22 -13.09
C ALA A 116 3.91 11.21 -12.47
N PHE A 117 4.24 9.91 -12.42
CA PHE A 117 3.39 8.88 -11.84
C PHE A 117 3.09 9.17 -10.36
N ARG A 118 1.80 9.05 -10.02
CA ARG A 118 1.24 9.42 -8.72
C ARG A 118 0.28 8.36 -8.14
N GLY A 119 0.21 7.20 -8.80
CA GLY A 119 -0.56 6.07 -8.36
C GLY A 119 0.16 5.21 -7.31
N LEU A 120 -0.39 4.02 -7.08
CA LEU A 120 0.16 3.01 -6.18
C LEU A 120 1.32 2.26 -6.88
N ALA A 121 2.53 2.36 -6.34
CA ALA A 121 3.69 1.61 -6.82
C ALA A 121 4.03 0.49 -5.81
N VAL A 122 3.61 -0.73 -6.13
CA VAL A 122 3.62 -1.84 -5.17
C VAL A 122 4.66 -2.87 -5.56
N VAL A 123 5.66 -3.10 -4.70
CA VAL A 123 6.67 -4.14 -4.93
C VAL A 123 6.22 -5.44 -4.25
N ASP A 124 6.04 -6.50 -5.03
CA ASP A 124 5.55 -7.79 -4.55
C ASP A 124 6.67 -8.83 -4.50
N TRP A 125 7.45 -8.74 -3.42
CA TRP A 125 8.54 -9.65 -3.09
C TRP A 125 8.18 -10.50 -1.87
N GLU A 126 7.75 -11.72 -2.12
CA GLU A 126 7.28 -12.62 -1.06
C GLU A 126 8.28 -13.71 -0.66
N GLU A 127 9.39 -13.88 -1.38
CA GLU A 127 10.17 -15.12 -1.35
C GLU A 127 10.97 -15.29 -0.04
N TRP A 128 11.57 -14.22 0.45
CA TRP A 128 12.19 -14.14 1.77
C TRP A 128 11.70 -12.90 2.53
N ARG A 129 12.02 -12.83 3.82
CA ARG A 129 11.72 -11.69 4.69
C ARG A 129 12.99 -11.05 5.21
N PRO A 130 13.02 -9.72 5.43
CA PRO A 130 14.25 -9.03 5.79
C PRO A 130 14.80 -9.44 7.16
N LEU A 131 13.97 -9.95 8.06
CA LEU A 131 14.40 -10.44 9.37
C LEU A 131 14.62 -11.95 9.34
N TRP A 132 15.82 -12.38 9.72
CA TRP A 132 16.26 -13.78 9.74
C TRP A 132 15.25 -14.69 10.45
N ALA A 133 14.80 -14.28 11.64
CA ALA A 133 13.89 -15.03 12.49
C ALA A 133 12.54 -15.33 11.81
N GLN A 134 12.13 -14.51 10.84
CA GLN A 134 10.86 -14.67 10.12
C GLN A 134 10.99 -15.56 8.87
N ASN A 135 12.19 -16.07 8.52
CA ASN A 135 12.39 -17.00 7.38
C ASN A 135 12.21 -18.48 7.77
N TRP A 136 11.09 -18.78 8.42
CA TRP A 136 10.69 -20.13 8.86
C TRP A 136 9.89 -20.93 7.79
N GLY A 137 9.43 -22.14 8.12
CA GLY A 137 8.69 -23.00 7.17
C GLY A 137 9.45 -23.20 5.85
N ALA A 138 8.76 -23.05 4.71
CA ALA A 138 9.37 -23.12 3.38
C ALA A 138 10.50 -22.09 3.14
N LYS A 139 10.53 -21.00 3.91
CA LYS A 139 11.57 -19.96 3.80
C LYS A 139 12.86 -20.32 4.55
N ARG A 140 12.93 -21.48 5.21
CA ARG A 140 14.18 -21.97 5.84
C ARG A 140 15.30 -22.17 4.82
N ILE A 141 14.97 -22.40 3.55
CA ILE A 141 15.94 -22.54 2.47
C ILE A 141 16.87 -21.33 2.35
N TYR A 142 16.38 -20.11 2.62
CA TYR A 142 17.19 -18.89 2.60
C TYR A 142 18.20 -18.82 3.76
N ARG A 143 17.85 -19.41 4.92
CA ARG A 143 18.78 -19.54 6.04
C ARG A 143 19.88 -20.55 5.70
N ALA A 144 19.49 -21.72 5.19
CA ALA A 144 20.41 -22.77 4.79
C ALA A 144 21.40 -22.29 3.71
N ALA A 145 20.90 -21.61 2.68
CA ALA A 145 21.74 -21.03 1.63
C ALA A 145 22.70 -19.94 2.18
N SER A 146 22.23 -19.11 3.12
CA SER A 146 23.09 -18.11 3.78
C SER A 146 24.16 -18.73 4.67
N GLU A 147 23.84 -19.82 5.37
CA GLU A 147 24.79 -20.58 6.18
C GLU A 147 25.83 -21.28 5.31
N GLN A 148 25.43 -21.86 4.17
CA GLN A 148 26.35 -22.41 3.19
C GLN A 148 27.31 -21.34 2.65
N TRP A 149 26.78 -20.16 2.25
CA TRP A 149 27.59 -19.04 1.80
C TRP A 149 28.62 -18.57 2.85
N ALA A 150 28.29 -18.66 4.15
CA ALA A 150 29.22 -18.34 5.23
C ALA A 150 30.27 -19.45 5.44
N ARG A 151 29.87 -20.73 5.33
CA ARG A 151 30.80 -21.88 5.41
C ARG A 151 31.85 -21.86 4.29
N GLU A 152 31.44 -21.54 3.06
CA GLU A 152 32.35 -21.35 1.91
C GLU A 152 33.41 -20.26 2.15
N ARG A 153 33.21 -19.39 3.14
CA ARG A 153 34.14 -18.31 3.53
C ARG A 153 34.91 -18.63 4.81
N HIS A 154 34.79 -19.86 5.32
CA HIS A 154 35.33 -20.30 6.61
C HIS A 154 34.83 -19.43 7.78
N ARG A 155 33.55 -19.06 7.77
CA ARG A 155 32.93 -18.21 8.80
C ARG A 155 31.72 -18.91 9.43
N GLY A 156 31.42 -18.54 10.68
CA GLY A 156 30.34 -19.13 11.46
C GLY A 156 28.93 -18.61 11.12
N PRO A 157 27.88 -19.23 11.71
CA PRO A 157 26.46 -18.91 11.45
C PRO A 157 26.06 -17.48 11.84
N GLN A 158 26.81 -16.83 12.73
CA GLN A 158 26.59 -15.42 13.06
C GLN A 158 26.79 -14.50 11.84
N LEU A 159 27.77 -14.82 10.97
CA LEU A 159 27.99 -14.05 9.75
C LEU A 159 26.82 -14.22 8.78
N ALA A 160 26.32 -15.45 8.60
CA ALA A 160 25.17 -15.73 7.72
C ALA A 160 23.96 -14.85 8.07
N ARG A 161 23.61 -14.80 9.37
CA ARG A 161 22.52 -13.95 9.86
C ARG A 161 22.78 -12.46 9.62
N ARG A 162 23.96 -11.95 10.01
CA ARG A 162 24.29 -10.53 9.88
C ARG A 162 24.39 -10.08 8.42
N ALA A 163 24.93 -10.92 7.54
CA ALA A 163 25.05 -10.64 6.11
C ALA A 163 23.66 -10.64 5.44
N PHE A 164 22.83 -11.63 5.75
CA PHE A 164 21.47 -11.71 5.22
C PHE A 164 20.62 -10.51 5.64
N GLU A 165 20.53 -10.17 6.94
CA GLU A 165 19.69 -9.05 7.40
C GLU A 165 20.19 -7.71 6.84
N ARG A 166 21.52 -7.48 6.79
CA ARG A 166 22.08 -6.25 6.21
C ARG A 166 21.80 -6.14 4.72
N ALA A 167 22.08 -7.19 3.94
CA ALA A 167 21.87 -7.16 2.50
C ALA A 167 20.38 -7.08 2.15
N ALA A 168 19.50 -7.74 2.92
CA ALA A 168 18.05 -7.64 2.74
C ALA A 168 17.54 -6.21 3.00
N GLN A 169 18.02 -5.56 4.07
CA GLN A 169 17.73 -4.16 4.33
C GLN A 169 18.21 -3.28 3.18
N THR A 170 19.49 -3.35 2.83
CA THR A 170 20.07 -2.50 1.77
C THR A 170 19.34 -2.67 0.46
N LEU A 171 19.04 -3.91 0.06
CA LEU A 171 18.33 -4.18 -1.18
C LEU A 171 16.93 -3.55 -1.16
N MET A 172 16.10 -3.87 -0.16
CA MET A 172 14.72 -3.35 -0.10
C MET A 172 14.66 -1.83 0.06
N GLU A 173 15.53 -1.25 0.90
CA GLU A 173 15.59 0.18 1.17
C GLU A 173 16.00 0.97 -0.08
N GLN A 174 17.10 0.57 -0.72
CA GLN A 174 17.62 1.28 -1.89
C GLN A 174 16.68 1.15 -3.10
N THR A 175 15.97 0.04 -3.26
CA THR A 175 14.94 -0.11 -4.30
C THR A 175 13.78 0.89 -4.10
N LEU A 176 13.30 1.09 -2.88
CA LEU A 176 12.25 2.09 -2.59
C LEU A 176 12.75 3.52 -2.80
N LEU A 177 13.97 3.82 -2.36
CA LEU A 177 14.57 5.14 -2.53
C LEU A 177 14.79 5.48 -4.01
N LEU A 178 15.23 4.50 -4.81
CA LEU A 178 15.32 4.64 -6.27
C LEU A 178 13.95 4.93 -6.89
N GLY A 179 12.92 4.16 -6.52
CA GLY A 179 11.55 4.39 -6.99
C GLY A 179 11.04 5.79 -6.68
N ARG A 180 11.26 6.26 -5.45
CA ARG A 180 10.89 7.60 -5.00
C ARG A 180 11.71 8.72 -5.66
N SER A 181 12.95 8.43 -6.07
CA SER A 181 13.76 9.38 -6.83
C SER A 181 13.24 9.54 -8.25
N LEU A 182 12.94 8.43 -8.93
CA LEU A 182 12.48 8.44 -10.32
C LEU A 182 11.01 8.84 -10.48
N CYS A 183 10.17 8.51 -9.50
CA CYS A 183 8.74 8.81 -9.47
C CYS A 183 8.36 9.33 -8.08
N PRO A 184 8.66 10.59 -7.74
CA PRO A 184 8.47 11.16 -6.40
C PRO A 184 7.01 11.28 -5.97
N GLY A 185 6.09 11.34 -6.93
CA GLY A 185 4.65 11.29 -6.66
C GLY A 185 4.11 9.89 -6.36
N GLY A 186 4.86 8.84 -6.70
CA GLY A 186 4.43 7.45 -6.56
C GLY A 186 4.33 7.01 -5.11
N LEU A 187 3.26 6.30 -4.79
CA LEU A 187 3.06 5.72 -3.46
C LEU A 187 3.81 4.38 -3.37
N TRP A 188 5.14 4.45 -3.24
CA TRP A 188 6.03 3.31 -3.15
C TRP A 188 5.91 2.53 -1.84
N GLY A 189 5.83 1.21 -1.92
CA GLY A 189 5.85 0.34 -0.74
C GLY A 189 5.84 -1.14 -1.12
N PHE A 190 6.19 -2.00 -0.16
CA PHE A 190 6.14 -3.45 -0.35
C PHE A 190 4.76 -4.00 0.01
N TYR A 191 4.23 -4.84 -0.87
CA TYR A 191 3.06 -5.67 -0.57
C TYR A 191 3.30 -6.49 0.71
N ARG A 192 2.23 -6.67 1.49
CA ARG A 192 2.14 -7.44 2.73
C ARG A 192 2.81 -6.81 3.96
N PHE A 193 3.48 -5.67 3.84
CA PHE A 193 4.13 -5.02 4.98
C PHE A 193 3.28 -3.89 5.60
N PRO A 194 3.18 -3.85 6.96
CA PRO A 194 3.64 -4.86 7.90
C PRO A 194 2.75 -6.12 7.91
N ASP A 195 3.32 -7.27 8.28
CA ASP A 195 2.54 -8.47 8.61
C ASP A 195 2.33 -8.55 10.12
N CYS A 196 1.14 -8.96 10.53
CA CYS A 196 0.70 -9.14 11.92
C CYS A 196 0.92 -10.58 12.41
N PHE A 197 1.03 -11.54 11.49
CA PHE A 197 1.09 -12.99 11.74
C PHE A 197 0.02 -13.52 12.71
N ASN A 198 -1.17 -12.94 12.68
CA ASN A 198 -2.34 -13.38 13.44
C ASN A 198 -3.12 -14.52 12.74
N GLY A 199 -2.48 -15.29 11.85
CA GLY A 199 -3.13 -16.34 11.04
C GLY A 199 -3.22 -17.73 11.68
N ASN A 200 -2.84 -17.88 12.95
CA ASN A 200 -2.83 -19.19 13.63
C ASN A 200 -4.04 -19.38 14.54
N TRP A 201 -5.23 -18.93 14.12
CA TRP A 201 -6.45 -18.94 14.95
C TRP A 201 -6.80 -20.34 15.48
N ALA A 202 -6.62 -21.39 14.66
CA ALA A 202 -6.91 -22.77 15.05
C ALA A 202 -5.95 -23.33 16.12
N LYS A 203 -4.81 -22.67 16.39
CA LYS A 203 -3.78 -23.13 17.34
C LYS A 203 -3.65 -22.24 18.56
N VAL A 204 -4.57 -21.31 18.77
CA VAL A 204 -4.51 -20.31 19.84
C VAL A 204 -5.82 -20.34 20.61
N ALA A 205 -5.77 -20.79 21.86
CA ALA A 205 -6.89 -20.65 22.79
C ALA A 205 -7.22 -19.16 22.97
N ASN A 206 -8.51 -18.82 23.03
CA ASN A 206 -8.99 -17.45 23.18
C ASN A 206 -8.42 -16.48 22.13
N TYR A 207 -8.49 -16.87 20.86
CA TYR A 207 -7.98 -16.07 19.75
C TYR A 207 -8.58 -14.65 19.73
N THR A 208 -7.74 -13.64 19.96
CA THR A 208 -8.16 -12.23 20.02
C THR A 208 -8.01 -11.48 18.69
N GLY A 209 -7.35 -12.08 17.70
CA GLY A 209 -6.95 -11.40 16.48
C GLY A 209 -5.67 -10.57 16.59
N ARG A 210 -5.19 -10.25 17.81
CA ARG A 210 -4.01 -9.39 18.03
C ARG A 210 -2.76 -9.94 17.35
N CYS A 211 -1.92 -9.03 16.86
CA CYS A 211 -0.58 -9.39 16.44
C CYS A 211 0.20 -9.93 17.62
N ARG A 212 1.04 -10.94 17.38
CA ARG A 212 1.89 -11.49 18.44
C ARG A 212 2.85 -10.39 18.93
N PRO A 213 3.07 -10.21 20.25
CA PRO A 213 3.96 -9.16 20.76
C PRO A 213 5.37 -9.20 20.16
N ALA A 214 5.90 -10.40 19.90
CA ALA A 214 7.18 -10.59 19.22
C ALA A 214 7.20 -10.01 17.80
N GLU A 215 6.07 -10.06 17.08
CA GLU A 215 5.98 -9.53 15.71
C GLU A 215 5.85 -8.00 15.72
N ALA A 216 5.11 -7.43 16.67
CA ALA A 216 5.08 -5.97 16.85
C ALA A 216 6.49 -5.41 17.15
N ARG A 217 7.28 -6.11 17.98
CA ARG A 217 8.69 -5.77 18.23
C ARG A 217 9.58 -5.91 16.99
N ARG A 218 9.34 -6.94 16.17
CA ARG A 218 10.04 -7.10 14.88
C ARG A 218 9.69 -6.01 13.88
N ASN A 219 8.42 -5.63 13.79
CA ASN A 219 7.98 -4.50 12.97
C ASN A 219 8.59 -3.18 13.47
N ASN A 220 8.90 -3.03 14.77
CA ASN A 220 9.67 -1.88 15.26
C ASN A 220 11.12 -1.86 14.71
N ARG A 221 11.75 -3.03 14.52
CA ARG A 221 13.10 -3.14 13.92
C ARG A 221 13.14 -2.82 12.43
N LEU A 222 11.99 -2.75 11.77
CA LEU A 222 11.86 -2.38 10.35
C LEU A 222 11.64 -0.87 10.16
N GLY A 223 12.09 -0.04 11.11
CA GLY A 223 11.99 1.42 11.02
C GLY A 223 12.51 2.00 9.70
N TRP A 224 13.63 1.46 9.20
CA TRP A 224 14.22 1.80 7.90
C TRP A 224 13.24 1.59 6.73
N LEU A 225 12.44 0.52 6.76
CA LEU A 225 11.48 0.20 5.71
C LEU A 225 10.33 1.21 5.70
N TRP A 226 9.86 1.59 6.89
CA TRP A 226 8.80 2.61 7.03
C TRP A 226 9.31 3.99 6.59
N ALA A 227 10.54 4.34 6.93
CA ALA A 227 11.16 5.61 6.53
C ALA A 227 11.36 5.70 5.00
N ALA A 228 11.75 4.60 4.35
CA ALA A 228 11.94 4.53 2.91
C ALA A 228 10.61 4.47 2.13
N SER A 229 9.53 3.97 2.73
CA SER A 229 8.22 3.84 2.08
C SER A 229 7.50 5.19 1.91
N ALA A 230 6.64 5.28 0.89
CA ALA A 230 5.67 6.36 0.70
C ALA A 230 4.22 5.90 0.96
N ALA A 231 3.97 4.59 1.05
CA ALA A 231 2.71 3.98 1.49
C ALA A 231 2.94 2.59 2.11
N LEU A 232 1.96 2.10 2.88
CA LEU A 232 1.97 0.74 3.44
C LEU A 232 0.86 -0.12 2.84
N TYR A 233 1.20 -1.37 2.50
CA TYR A 233 0.32 -2.28 1.77
C TYR A 233 0.07 -3.60 2.54
N PRO A 234 -0.54 -3.57 3.74
CA PRO A 234 -0.80 -4.79 4.49
C PRO A 234 -1.80 -5.68 3.73
N SER A 235 -1.54 -6.99 3.67
CA SER A 235 -2.52 -7.95 3.13
C SER A 235 -3.53 -8.30 4.23
N ILE A 236 -4.82 -8.23 3.93
CA ILE A 236 -5.93 -8.58 4.83
C ILE A 236 -6.81 -9.72 4.26
N TYR A 237 -6.24 -10.53 3.36
CA TYR A 237 -6.98 -11.62 2.70
C TYR A 237 -7.60 -12.59 3.71
N LEU A 238 -8.91 -12.77 3.63
CA LEU A 238 -9.66 -13.66 4.50
C LEU A 238 -9.49 -15.13 4.08
N PRO A 239 -8.98 -16.02 4.95
CA PRO A 239 -9.00 -17.46 4.72
C PRO A 239 -10.42 -18.01 4.83
N LEU A 240 -10.84 -18.89 3.93
CA LEU A 240 -12.18 -19.49 3.98
C LEU A 240 -12.42 -20.25 5.30
N ALA A 241 -11.40 -20.96 5.79
CA ALA A 241 -11.44 -21.72 7.03
C ALA A 241 -11.38 -20.86 8.32
N LEU A 242 -11.31 -19.52 8.20
CA LEU A 242 -11.43 -18.64 9.36
C LEU A 242 -12.91 -18.51 9.74
N PRO A 243 -13.32 -18.92 10.96
CA PRO A 243 -14.71 -18.85 11.39
C PRO A 243 -15.28 -17.43 11.26
N PRO A 244 -16.53 -17.25 10.78
CA PRO A 244 -17.14 -15.93 10.57
C PRO A 244 -17.00 -14.98 11.76
N ALA A 245 -17.24 -15.46 12.99
CA ALA A 245 -17.12 -14.68 14.22
C ALA A 245 -15.70 -14.10 14.48
N LEU A 246 -14.65 -14.65 13.87
CA LEU A 246 -13.27 -14.23 14.05
C LEU A 246 -12.74 -13.32 12.92
N ARG A 247 -13.43 -13.26 11.78
CA ARG A 247 -12.97 -12.56 10.57
C ARG A 247 -12.74 -11.07 10.80
N ARG A 248 -13.68 -10.42 11.50
CA ARG A 248 -13.55 -9.00 11.88
C ARG A 248 -12.30 -8.72 12.71
N ARG A 249 -12.06 -9.51 13.76
CA ARG A 249 -10.91 -9.34 14.65
C ARG A 249 -9.58 -9.62 13.92
N TYR A 250 -9.58 -10.60 13.02
CA TYR A 250 -8.43 -10.92 12.17
C TYR A 250 -8.03 -9.72 11.31
N VAL A 251 -8.97 -9.09 10.60
CA VAL A 251 -8.68 -7.93 9.75
C VAL A 251 -8.35 -6.70 10.59
N HIS A 252 -9.16 -6.40 11.60
CA HIS A 252 -9.00 -5.26 12.51
C HIS A 252 -7.55 -5.12 13.00
N HIS A 253 -6.97 -6.20 13.52
CA HIS A 253 -5.64 -6.14 14.10
C HIS A 253 -4.51 -6.03 13.07
N ARG A 254 -4.70 -6.51 11.83
CA ARG A 254 -3.75 -6.30 10.72
C ARG A 254 -3.71 -4.83 10.32
N LEU A 255 -4.89 -4.20 10.20
CA LEU A 255 -5.02 -2.76 9.92
C LEU A 255 -4.45 -1.92 11.07
N ARG A 256 -4.75 -2.28 12.33
CA ARG A 256 -4.22 -1.58 13.52
C ARG A 256 -2.69 -1.59 13.54
N GLU A 257 -2.04 -2.69 13.17
CA GLU A 257 -0.59 -2.75 13.13
C GLU A 257 -0.01 -1.90 12.01
N ALA A 258 -0.61 -1.92 10.81
CA ALA A 258 -0.23 -1.04 9.71
C ALA A 258 -0.36 0.44 10.11
N LEU A 259 -1.49 0.82 10.70
CA LEU A 259 -1.74 2.17 11.18
C LEU A 259 -0.82 2.58 12.35
N ARG A 260 -0.36 1.62 13.16
CA ARG A 260 0.61 1.89 14.24
C ARG A 260 1.99 2.22 13.68
N VAL A 261 2.49 1.44 12.73
CA VAL A 261 3.82 1.70 12.13
C VAL A 261 3.79 2.85 11.11
N ALA A 262 2.63 3.12 10.48
CA ALA A 262 2.44 4.28 9.60
C ALA A 262 2.71 5.62 10.29
N ALA A 263 2.51 5.70 11.61
CA ALA A 263 2.82 6.89 12.40
C ALA A 263 4.32 7.20 12.48
N ARG A 264 5.19 6.31 12.00
CA ARG A 264 6.65 6.43 12.03
C ARG A 264 7.25 6.71 10.66
N GLY A 265 6.47 7.23 9.72
CA GLY A 265 6.97 7.65 8.42
C GLY A 265 7.90 8.86 8.55
N ALA A 266 8.92 8.94 7.68
CA ALA A 266 9.93 10.01 7.76
C ALA A 266 9.38 11.42 7.48
N ALA A 267 8.30 11.53 6.70
CA ALA A 267 7.67 12.80 6.32
C ALA A 267 6.26 12.96 6.93
N GLY A 268 6.02 12.30 8.07
CA GLY A 268 4.70 12.21 8.70
C GLY A 268 4.02 10.87 8.44
N ARG A 269 2.72 10.82 8.69
CA ARG A 269 1.96 9.57 8.66
C ARG A 269 1.83 9.02 7.24
N LEU A 270 2.22 7.77 7.06
CA LEU A 270 2.09 7.07 5.77
C LEU A 270 0.61 6.73 5.49
N PRO A 271 0.16 6.83 4.22
CA PRO A 271 -1.12 6.29 3.82
C PRO A 271 -1.06 4.76 3.89
N VAL A 272 -2.09 4.16 4.49
CA VAL A 272 -2.27 2.70 4.54
C VAL A 272 -3.29 2.32 3.48
N VAL A 273 -2.90 1.48 2.52
CA VAL A 273 -3.79 0.97 1.47
C VAL A 273 -3.80 -0.55 1.57
N ALA A 274 -4.85 -1.13 2.15
CA ALA A 274 -4.86 -2.55 2.46
C ALA A 274 -5.13 -3.39 1.20
N TYR A 275 -4.41 -4.50 1.03
CA TYR A 275 -4.70 -5.46 -0.02
C TYR A 275 -5.79 -6.44 0.44
N SER A 276 -6.92 -6.44 -0.26
CA SER A 276 -8.03 -7.39 -0.11
C SER A 276 -8.26 -8.19 -1.39
N ARG A 277 -9.02 -9.29 -1.30
CA ARG A 277 -9.50 -10.07 -2.45
C ARG A 277 -11.02 -9.96 -2.51
N LEU A 278 -11.57 -10.22 -3.69
CA LEU A 278 -13.02 -10.45 -3.84
C LEU A 278 -13.45 -11.84 -3.38
N SER A 279 -12.53 -12.79 -3.39
CA SER A 279 -12.74 -14.18 -2.97
C SER A 279 -11.92 -14.51 -1.73
N TYR A 280 -12.37 -15.52 -0.97
CA TYR A 280 -11.56 -16.04 0.12
C TYR A 280 -10.20 -16.56 -0.40
N ARG A 281 -9.17 -16.43 0.42
CA ARG A 281 -7.80 -16.83 0.10
C ARG A 281 -7.76 -18.30 -0.32
N ARG A 282 -7.25 -18.57 -1.53
CA ARG A 282 -7.18 -19.90 -2.15
C ARG A 282 -8.56 -20.55 -2.39
N SER A 283 -9.59 -19.74 -2.63
CA SER A 283 -10.93 -20.19 -2.98
C SER A 283 -11.51 -19.33 -4.12
N PRO A 284 -12.33 -19.91 -5.01
CA PRO A 284 -13.11 -19.14 -5.99
C PRO A 284 -14.35 -18.48 -5.38
N ARG A 285 -14.74 -18.83 -4.14
CA ARG A 285 -15.92 -18.29 -3.48
C ARG A 285 -15.72 -16.80 -3.18
N PHE A 286 -16.60 -15.96 -3.72
CA PHE A 286 -16.65 -14.55 -3.38
C PHE A 286 -16.93 -14.34 -1.89
N LEU A 287 -16.45 -13.21 -1.36
CA LEU A 287 -16.74 -12.76 -0.02
C LEU A 287 -18.23 -12.45 0.13
N GLU A 288 -18.77 -12.74 1.31
CA GLU A 288 -20.17 -12.42 1.62
C GLU A 288 -20.29 -10.93 2.03
N PRO A 289 -21.50 -10.34 2.03
CA PRO A 289 -21.69 -8.94 2.42
C PRO A 289 -21.04 -8.58 3.77
N ALA A 290 -21.23 -9.43 4.79
CA ALA A 290 -20.60 -9.25 6.10
C ALA A 290 -19.06 -9.24 6.05
N ASP A 291 -18.45 -9.97 5.11
CA ASP A 291 -16.99 -9.96 4.94
C ASP A 291 -16.49 -8.70 4.22
N LEU A 292 -17.31 -8.07 3.38
CA LEU A 292 -17.01 -6.74 2.83
C LEU A 292 -17.00 -5.68 3.93
N GLU A 293 -17.90 -5.79 4.91
CA GLU A 293 -17.87 -4.98 6.12
C GLU A 293 -16.60 -5.21 6.94
N HIS A 294 -16.24 -6.47 7.16
CA HIS A 294 -15.05 -6.83 7.91
C HIS A 294 -13.73 -6.48 7.21
N THR A 295 -13.74 -6.25 5.90
CA THR A 295 -12.55 -5.92 5.11
C THR A 295 -12.53 -4.45 4.70
N ILE A 296 -13.38 -4.06 3.76
CA ILE A 296 -13.44 -2.71 3.20
C ILE A 296 -14.01 -1.73 4.24
N GLY A 297 -15.11 -2.10 4.91
CA GLY A 297 -15.74 -1.27 5.94
C GLY A 297 -14.81 -0.97 7.12
N GLU A 298 -14.18 -2.01 7.66
CA GLU A 298 -13.21 -1.88 8.74
C GLU A 298 -11.97 -1.05 8.34
N SER A 299 -11.53 -1.14 7.08
CA SER A 299 -10.45 -0.31 6.55
C SER A 299 -10.82 1.17 6.55
N ALA A 300 -12.01 1.52 6.04
CA ALA A 300 -12.51 2.89 6.04
C ALA A 300 -12.69 3.43 7.46
N ALA A 301 -13.34 2.65 8.34
CA ALA A 301 -13.63 3.06 9.72
C ALA A 301 -12.36 3.33 10.55
N LEU A 302 -11.27 2.61 10.27
CA LEU A 302 -9.98 2.83 10.95
C LEU A 302 -9.12 3.95 10.34
N GLY A 303 -9.58 4.60 9.27
CA GLY A 303 -8.85 5.69 8.61
C GLY A 303 -7.74 5.22 7.68
N ALA A 304 -7.85 4.03 7.09
CA ALA A 304 -7.01 3.67 5.96
C ALA A 304 -7.26 4.62 4.79
N ALA A 305 -6.25 4.84 3.95
CA ALA A 305 -6.39 5.64 2.74
C ALA A 305 -7.22 4.93 1.66
N GLY A 306 -7.25 3.60 1.70
CA GLY A 306 -8.02 2.82 0.75
C GLY A 306 -7.81 1.33 0.86
N VAL A 307 -8.35 0.61 -0.12
CA VAL A 307 -8.17 -0.82 -0.34
C VAL A 307 -7.82 -1.09 -1.80
N VAL A 308 -6.82 -1.94 -2.03
CA VAL A 308 -6.58 -2.56 -3.34
C VAL A 308 -7.33 -3.89 -3.38
N LEU A 309 -8.20 -4.05 -4.36
CA LEU A 309 -8.86 -5.30 -4.68
C LEU A 309 -7.98 -6.07 -5.67
N TRP A 310 -7.27 -7.08 -5.18
CA TRP A 310 -6.35 -7.88 -5.98
C TRP A 310 -6.97 -9.20 -6.40
N GLY A 311 -6.56 -9.66 -7.58
CA GLY A 311 -6.98 -10.95 -8.11
C GLY A 311 -6.01 -11.46 -9.18
N ASP A 312 -6.00 -12.78 -9.32
CA ASP A 312 -5.24 -13.47 -10.36
C ASP A 312 -6.12 -13.70 -11.61
N MET A 313 -5.56 -14.36 -12.62
CA MET A 313 -6.24 -14.62 -13.89
C MET A 313 -7.51 -15.48 -13.77
N SER A 314 -7.76 -16.12 -12.61
CA SER A 314 -8.97 -16.95 -12.43
C SER A 314 -10.28 -16.15 -12.58
N TYR A 315 -10.28 -14.86 -12.26
CA TYR A 315 -11.45 -14.00 -12.40
C TYR A 315 -11.83 -13.67 -13.85
N SER A 316 -10.90 -13.88 -14.80
CA SER A 316 -11.06 -13.51 -16.20
C SER A 316 -10.64 -14.63 -17.17
N ARG A 317 -10.66 -15.88 -16.70
CA ARG A 317 -10.22 -17.05 -17.49
C ARG A 317 -11.22 -17.50 -18.55
N SER A 318 -12.51 -17.25 -18.34
CA SER A 318 -13.61 -17.70 -19.21
C SER A 318 -14.78 -16.70 -19.20
N ALA A 319 -15.70 -16.83 -20.15
CA ALA A 319 -16.92 -16.03 -20.22
C ALA A 319 -17.75 -16.17 -18.93
N GLU A 320 -17.86 -17.39 -18.39
CA GLU A 320 -18.60 -17.68 -17.15
C GLU A 320 -17.95 -17.03 -15.94
N SER A 321 -16.61 -17.04 -15.87
CA SER A 321 -15.86 -16.40 -14.79
C SER A 321 -16.09 -14.88 -14.81
N CYS A 322 -16.04 -14.27 -16.00
CA CYS A 322 -16.35 -12.85 -16.18
C CYS A 322 -17.81 -12.51 -15.89
N ALA A 323 -18.78 -13.34 -16.33
CA ALA A 323 -20.19 -13.14 -16.05
C ALA A 323 -20.51 -13.29 -14.55
N SER A 324 -19.88 -14.25 -13.87
CA SER A 324 -19.98 -14.42 -12.42
C SER A 324 -19.41 -13.20 -11.67
N LEU A 325 -18.26 -12.70 -12.11
CA LEU A 325 -17.66 -11.49 -11.57
C LEU A 325 -18.54 -10.26 -11.78
N ARG A 326 -19.10 -10.07 -12.98
CA ARG A 326 -20.02 -8.97 -13.29
C ARG A 326 -21.26 -9.03 -12.39
N ARG A 327 -21.84 -10.21 -12.21
CA ARG A 327 -22.98 -10.40 -11.29
C ARG A 327 -22.62 -10.00 -9.87
N TYR A 328 -21.54 -10.53 -9.32
CA TYR A 328 -21.08 -10.19 -7.97
C TYR A 328 -20.75 -8.69 -7.81
N LEU A 329 -20.14 -8.08 -8.84
CA LEU A 329 -19.88 -6.65 -8.89
C LEU A 329 -21.18 -5.85 -8.79
N VAL A 330 -22.17 -6.14 -9.63
CA VAL A 330 -23.42 -5.37 -9.68
C VAL A 330 -24.31 -5.63 -8.47
N SER A 331 -24.40 -6.87 -7.99
CA SER A 331 -25.34 -7.25 -6.93
C SER A 331 -24.83 -6.98 -5.51
N THR A 332 -23.51 -6.91 -5.31
CA THR A 332 -22.93 -7.00 -3.97
C THR A 332 -21.78 -6.03 -3.75
N LEU A 333 -20.68 -6.18 -4.51
CA LEU A 333 -19.48 -5.38 -4.27
C LEU A 333 -19.70 -3.90 -4.60
N GLY A 334 -20.24 -3.60 -5.79
CA GLY A 334 -20.43 -2.26 -6.31
C GLY A 334 -21.28 -1.38 -5.38
N PRO A 335 -22.52 -1.78 -5.04
CA PRO A 335 -23.36 -1.04 -4.10
C PRO A 335 -22.68 -0.81 -2.74
N TYR A 336 -21.96 -1.82 -2.23
CA TYR A 336 -21.25 -1.69 -0.96
C TYR A 336 -20.08 -0.67 -1.05
N VAL A 337 -19.30 -0.70 -2.13
CA VAL A 337 -18.19 0.25 -2.37
C VAL A 337 -18.73 1.68 -2.54
N ALA A 338 -19.80 1.86 -3.30
CA ALA A 338 -20.44 3.17 -3.46
C ALA A 338 -20.91 3.73 -2.12
N ASN A 339 -21.53 2.90 -1.27
CA ASN A 339 -21.98 3.28 0.06
C ASN A 339 -20.81 3.74 0.96
N VAL A 340 -19.78 2.91 1.14
CA VAL A 340 -18.66 3.22 2.05
C VAL A 340 -17.84 4.42 1.58
N THR A 341 -17.62 4.57 0.27
CA THR A 341 -16.85 5.71 -0.28
C THR A 341 -17.64 7.01 -0.19
N ALA A 342 -18.95 6.98 -0.47
CA ALA A 342 -19.83 8.14 -0.29
C ALA A 342 -19.92 8.55 1.19
N ALA A 343 -20.06 7.58 2.12
CA ALA A 343 -20.07 7.86 3.55
C ALA A 343 -18.75 8.46 4.04
N ALA A 344 -17.61 7.94 3.59
CA ALA A 344 -16.30 8.50 3.92
C ALA A 344 -16.15 9.94 3.40
N ARG A 345 -16.67 10.24 2.20
CA ARG A 345 -16.69 11.60 1.62
C ARG A 345 -17.61 12.54 2.39
N ALA A 346 -18.83 12.13 2.67
CA ALA A 346 -19.79 12.92 3.44
C ALA A 346 -19.25 13.25 4.84
N CYS A 347 -18.71 12.25 5.54
CA CYS A 347 -18.12 12.45 6.86
C CYS A 347 -16.90 13.39 6.81
N SER A 348 -16.02 13.23 5.82
CA SER A 348 -14.87 14.12 5.62
C SER A 348 -15.31 15.57 5.43
N LEU A 349 -16.31 15.83 4.58
CA LEU A 349 -16.81 17.18 4.31
C LEU A 349 -17.53 17.78 5.52
N GLN A 350 -18.43 17.02 6.14
CA GLN A 350 -19.33 17.52 7.19
C GLN A 350 -18.65 17.62 8.55
N ARG A 351 -17.65 16.76 8.83
CA ARG A 351 -17.00 16.70 10.15
C ARG A 351 -15.56 17.19 10.13
N CYS A 352 -14.87 17.03 8.99
CA CYS A 352 -13.44 17.31 8.88
C CYS A 352 -13.11 18.42 7.87
N HIS A 353 -14.10 19.25 7.51
CA HIS A 353 -13.98 20.35 6.53
C HIS A 353 -13.41 19.93 5.16
N GLY A 354 -13.50 18.65 4.79
CA GLY A 354 -12.84 18.11 3.60
C GLY A 354 -11.30 18.02 3.70
N HIS A 355 -10.74 18.34 4.86
CA HIS A 355 -9.31 18.41 5.14
C HIS A 355 -8.80 17.27 6.03
N GLY A 356 -9.62 16.24 6.23
CA GLY A 356 -9.22 15.04 6.95
C GLY A 356 -10.11 13.83 6.67
N ARG A 357 -9.67 12.68 7.17
CA ARG A 357 -10.46 11.43 7.18
C ARG A 357 -11.21 11.28 8.48
N CYS A 358 -12.42 10.76 8.40
CA CYS A 358 -13.10 10.27 9.58
C CYS A 358 -12.48 8.95 10.05
N VAL A 359 -12.19 8.87 11.33
CA VAL A 359 -11.59 7.71 11.98
C VAL A 359 -12.37 7.39 13.25
N ARG A 360 -12.69 6.11 13.44
CA ARG A 360 -13.44 5.62 14.58
C ARG A 360 -12.76 6.03 15.89
N ARG A 361 -13.52 6.69 16.78
CA ARG A 361 -13.03 7.21 18.05
C ARG A 361 -12.49 6.10 18.93
N GLN A 362 -13.29 5.05 19.11
CA GLN A 362 -12.96 3.86 19.87
C GLN A 362 -12.62 2.71 18.93
N PRO A 363 -11.33 2.43 18.65
CA PRO A 363 -10.99 1.37 17.70
C PRO A 363 -11.52 0.00 18.11
N ARG A 364 -11.78 -0.23 19.39
CA ARG A 364 -12.32 -1.49 19.93
C ARG A 364 -13.83 -1.64 19.77
N ASP A 365 -14.57 -0.54 19.60
CA ASP A 365 -15.97 -0.62 19.23
C ASP A 365 -16.02 -1.05 17.77
N LEU A 366 -16.10 -2.34 17.56
CA LEU A 366 -16.05 -2.86 16.21
C LEU A 366 -17.29 -2.40 15.44
N GLY A 367 -18.47 -2.30 16.07
CA GLY A 367 -19.77 -2.04 15.44
C GLY A 367 -19.84 -0.77 14.58
N SER A 368 -19.16 0.30 14.97
CA SER A 368 -19.16 1.56 14.23
C SER A 368 -18.41 1.45 12.89
N LEU A 369 -19.14 1.51 11.78
CA LEU A 369 -18.65 1.51 10.39
C LEU A 369 -19.04 2.82 9.69
N LEU A 370 -18.34 3.17 8.60
CA LEU A 370 -18.69 4.33 7.76
C LEU A 370 -19.65 3.91 6.65
N HIS A 371 -20.95 3.95 6.93
CA HIS A 371 -22.01 3.71 5.93
C HIS A 371 -23.01 4.87 5.92
N LEU A 372 -23.64 5.17 4.79
CA LEU A 372 -24.54 6.31 4.63
C LEU A 372 -25.73 6.30 5.61
N ALA A 373 -26.26 5.11 5.91
CA ALA A 373 -27.38 4.93 6.85
C ALA A 373 -27.03 5.22 8.33
N THR A 374 -25.75 5.46 8.65
CA THR A 374 -25.26 5.62 10.04
C THR A 374 -24.97 7.08 10.42
N SER A 375 -25.47 8.06 9.64
CA SER A 375 -25.44 9.48 10.02
C SER A 375 -26.42 9.72 11.20
N PRO A 376 -26.02 10.39 12.31
CA PRO A 376 -24.89 11.31 12.43
C PRO A 376 -23.54 10.63 12.75
N TRP A 377 -22.45 11.24 12.30
CA TRP A 377 -21.08 10.70 12.39
C TRP A 377 -20.46 10.64 13.80
N LEU A 378 -21.27 10.68 14.87
CA LEU A 378 -20.85 10.79 16.27
C LEU A 378 -19.70 9.86 16.69
N PRO A 379 -19.66 8.57 16.29
CA PRO A 379 -18.59 7.65 16.66
C PRO A 379 -17.22 7.95 16.04
N PHE A 380 -17.11 8.95 15.15
CA PHE A 380 -15.91 9.28 14.41
C PHE A 380 -15.25 10.57 14.91
N ARG A 381 -13.95 10.69 14.70
CA ARG A 381 -13.16 11.92 14.86
C ARG A 381 -12.37 12.17 13.58
N CYS A 382 -11.77 13.34 13.44
CA CYS A 382 -10.96 13.64 12.28
C CYS A 382 -9.50 13.22 12.45
N HIS A 383 -8.93 12.80 11.34
CA HIS A 383 -7.50 12.67 11.13
C HIS A 383 -7.13 13.56 9.95
N CYS A 384 -6.48 14.67 10.25
CA CYS A 384 -6.22 15.70 9.26
C CYS A 384 -5.18 15.26 8.23
N TYR A 385 -5.36 15.75 7.00
CA TYR A 385 -4.34 15.65 5.98
C TYR A 385 -3.15 16.53 6.34
N ARG A 386 -2.00 16.24 5.71
CA ARG A 386 -0.78 17.04 5.91
C ARG A 386 -1.07 18.52 5.60
N GLY A 387 -0.64 19.40 6.51
CA GLY A 387 -0.86 20.85 6.43
C GLY A 387 -2.18 21.32 7.07
N TRP A 388 -2.92 20.42 7.72
CA TRP A 388 -4.15 20.74 8.45
C TRP A 388 -4.11 20.16 9.86
N ALA A 389 -4.69 20.90 10.81
CA ALA A 389 -4.72 20.58 12.22
C ALA A 389 -6.06 20.99 12.87
N GLY A 390 -6.22 20.67 14.15
CA GLY A 390 -7.46 20.88 14.91
C GLY A 390 -8.32 19.62 15.01
N GLN A 391 -9.39 19.69 15.81
CA GLN A 391 -10.27 18.54 16.05
C GLN A 391 -11.12 18.16 14.83
N ASP A 392 -11.36 19.13 13.95
CA ASP A 392 -12.18 19.09 12.74
C ASP A 392 -11.36 19.43 11.48
N CYS A 393 -10.05 19.60 11.60
CA CYS A 393 -9.16 19.95 10.48
C CYS A 393 -9.43 21.31 9.82
N ALA A 394 -10.04 22.26 10.53
CA ALA A 394 -10.29 23.60 10.00
C ALA A 394 -9.05 24.51 9.97
N GLN A 395 -8.00 24.19 10.73
CA GLN A 395 -6.83 25.05 10.88
C GLN A 395 -5.71 24.63 9.92
N ARG A 396 -5.08 25.58 9.24
CA ARG A 396 -3.87 25.33 8.47
C ARG A 396 -2.65 25.24 9.39
N GLU A 397 -1.84 24.22 9.16
CA GLU A 397 -0.57 24.01 9.87
C GLU A 397 0.57 24.38 8.91
N TRP A 398 1.26 25.49 9.19
CA TRP A 398 2.45 25.89 8.45
C TRP A 398 3.65 25.10 8.96
N PRO A 399 4.55 24.61 8.08
CA PRO A 399 5.78 23.98 8.54
C PRO A 399 6.61 24.95 9.37
N ASP A 400 7.04 24.53 10.55
CA ASP A 400 7.95 25.30 11.40
C ASP A 400 9.27 25.57 10.65
N PRO A 401 9.67 26.84 10.43
CA PRO A 401 10.94 27.20 9.81
C PRO A 401 12.16 26.59 10.51
N ALA A 402 12.07 26.30 11.81
CA ALA A 402 13.16 25.72 12.61
C ALA A 402 13.44 24.23 12.32
N ALA A 403 12.57 23.54 11.56
CA ALA A 403 12.83 22.16 11.12
C ALA A 403 13.88 22.06 9.99
N CYS A 404 14.34 23.19 9.46
CA CYS A 404 15.46 23.29 8.55
C CYS A 404 16.79 23.23 9.30
N LEU A 405 17.16 22.06 9.83
CA LEU A 405 18.54 21.84 10.26
C LEU A 405 19.44 21.84 9.01
N ALA A 406 20.40 22.78 9.00
CA ALA A 406 21.47 22.85 8.02
C ALA A 406 22.16 21.47 7.91
N PRO A 407 22.59 21.03 6.71
CA PRO A 407 23.36 19.81 6.58
C PRO A 407 24.59 19.89 7.48
N THR A 408 24.67 18.99 8.46
CA THR A 408 25.91 18.72 9.20
C THR A 408 27.00 18.46 8.18
N ARG A 409 28.06 19.28 8.22
CA ARG A 409 29.25 19.20 7.35
C ARG A 409 29.68 17.74 7.17
N ALA A 410 29.45 17.20 5.99
CA ALA A 410 30.20 16.05 5.51
C ALA A 410 31.57 16.59 5.09
N HIS A 411 32.64 16.13 5.76
CA HIS A 411 34.01 16.38 5.32
C HIS A 411 34.19 15.79 3.92
N SER A 412 34.29 16.65 2.92
CA SER A 412 34.79 16.30 1.59
C SER A 412 36.30 16.54 1.57
N LEU A 413 37.05 15.49 1.24
CA LEU A 413 38.41 15.57 0.75
C LEU A 413 38.37 16.31 -0.60
N TYR A 414 39.33 17.21 -0.82
CA TYR A 414 39.46 18.19 -1.91
C TYR A 414 38.91 19.58 -1.56
N GLY A 415 39.85 20.46 -1.20
CA GLY A 415 39.59 21.86 -0.91
C GLY A 415 39.40 22.68 -2.17
N HIS A 416 38.50 23.66 -2.09
CA HIS A 416 38.73 25.06 -2.42
C HIS A 416 37.54 25.87 -1.87
N ARG A 417 37.84 27.02 -1.25
CA ARG A 417 36.89 28.02 -0.77
C ARG A 417 36.67 29.03 -1.89
N GLU A 418 35.41 29.34 -2.20
CA GLU A 418 35.02 30.71 -2.57
C GLU A 418 33.52 30.92 -2.30
N GLY A 419 33.18 32.13 -1.84
CA GLY A 419 31.93 32.46 -1.17
C GLY A 419 30.78 32.75 -2.12
N LEU A 420 29.57 32.33 -1.74
CA LEU A 420 28.30 32.78 -2.30
C LEU A 420 27.30 32.98 -1.14
N GLN A 421 26.61 34.13 -1.18
CA GLN A 421 25.53 34.50 -0.26
C GLN A 421 24.36 33.49 -0.33
N PRO A 422 23.57 33.33 0.76
CA PRO A 422 22.46 32.37 0.78
C PRO A 422 21.28 32.86 -0.08
N PRO A 423 20.60 31.99 -0.84
CA PRO A 423 19.39 32.35 -1.55
C PRO A 423 18.16 32.29 -0.63
N ASP A 424 17.28 33.29 -0.74
CA ASP A 424 15.99 33.41 -0.03
C ASP A 424 14.91 32.42 -0.50
N THR A 425 15.29 31.17 -0.84
CA THR A 425 14.35 30.17 -1.34
C THR A 425 14.44 28.85 -0.58
N CYS A 426 13.44 28.63 0.29
CA CYS A 426 13.17 27.32 0.87
C CYS A 426 12.76 26.32 -0.22
N LEU A 427 13.65 25.41 -0.60
CA LEU A 427 13.30 24.25 -1.43
C LEU A 427 12.81 23.09 -0.55
N PRO A 428 11.66 22.45 -0.87
CA PRO A 428 11.20 21.26 -0.16
C PRO A 428 12.18 20.10 -0.38
N ARG A 429 12.51 19.34 0.68
CA ARG A 429 13.32 18.11 0.61
C ARG A 429 12.80 17.16 -0.47
N GLY A 430 13.51 17.08 -1.59
CA GLY A 430 13.19 16.20 -2.71
C GLY A 430 14.10 16.38 -3.91
N ALA A 431 15.38 16.68 -3.73
CA ALA A 431 16.37 16.60 -4.78
C ALA A 431 17.73 16.38 -4.13
N TRP A 432 18.20 15.14 -4.12
CA TRP A 432 19.62 14.85 -3.95
C TRP A 432 20.11 14.29 -5.28
N GLY A 433 20.76 15.15 -6.06
CA GLY A 433 21.82 14.72 -6.97
C GLY A 433 23.06 14.44 -6.13
N TRP A 434 23.68 13.29 -6.35
CA TRP A 434 24.93 13.08 -7.11
C TRP A 434 25.07 11.58 -7.37
#